data_AF-A0A9D9QB86-F1
#
_entry.id   AF-A0A9D9QB86-F1
#
_cell.length_a   1.000
_cell.length_b   1.000
_cell.length_c   1.000
_cell.angle_alpha   90.00
_cell.angle_beta   90.00
_cell.angle_gamma   90.00
#
_symmetry.space_group_name_H-M   'P 1'
#
loop_
_entity.id
_entity.type
_entity.pdbx_description
1 polymer ?
#
loop_
_entity_poly.entity_id
_entity_poly.type
_entity_poly.pdbx_seq_one_letter_code
_entity_poly.pdbx_strand_id
1 'polypeptide(L)'
;MGTLGELLPNFMHFDSVESANLILMLGTILFLGAIGGRLFQKLRIPQVVGYIVIGILIGQSGLQVLNADVVTTLTPLSNMALTLIGFMIGGELKLNTIKKYGKQFVGILLMEAVIPFIVVTILVTAISIAITGNVPVSIAMGGILGAISSATAPAATTDVLRENRTKGPLTTIVYG
;
A
#
# COMPACT_ATOMS: atom_id res chain seq x y z
N MET A 1 4.95 19.46 -22.83
CA MET A 1 5.47 18.08 -22.82
C MET A 1 4.25 17.19 -22.90
N GLY A 2 3.95 16.63 -24.07
CA GLY A 2 2.76 15.80 -24.27
C GLY A 2 2.80 14.62 -23.31
N THR A 3 1.75 14.48 -22.50
CA THR A 3 1.61 13.32 -21.62
C THR A 3 1.36 12.09 -22.49
N LEU A 4 1.89 10.92 -22.11
CA LEU A 4 1.65 9.65 -22.80
C LEU A 4 0.13 9.32 -22.93
N GLY A 5 -0.73 10.00 -22.17
CA GLY A 5 -2.19 9.93 -22.25
C GLY A 5 -2.79 10.55 -23.53
N GLU A 6 -2.16 11.56 -24.16
CA GLU A 6 -2.69 12.19 -25.38
C GLU A 6 -2.68 11.27 -26.62
N LEU A 7 -1.97 10.14 -26.55
CA LEU A 7 -1.95 9.11 -27.61
C LEU A 7 -3.08 8.08 -27.47
N LEU A 8 -3.82 8.08 -26.35
CA LEU A 8 -4.97 7.21 -26.16
C LEU A 8 -6.26 7.91 -26.63
N PRO A 9 -7.14 7.20 -27.33
CA PRO A 9 -8.39 7.78 -27.78
C PRO A 9 -9.33 8.13 -26.62
N ASN A 10 -10.06 9.25 -26.77
CA ASN A 10 -10.93 9.85 -25.74
C ASN A 10 -11.96 8.91 -25.09
N PHE A 11 -12.31 7.78 -25.71
CA PHE A 11 -13.23 6.79 -25.12
C PHE A 11 -12.61 5.93 -24.00
N MET A 12 -11.29 5.98 -23.82
CA MET A 12 -10.61 5.30 -22.71
C MET A 12 -10.43 6.18 -21.48
N HIS A 13 -10.79 7.46 -21.55
CA HIS A 13 -10.78 8.34 -20.38
C HIS A 13 -12.12 8.24 -19.65
N PHE A 14 -12.08 7.77 -18.41
CA PHE A 14 -13.24 7.78 -17.52
C PHE A 14 -13.28 9.13 -16.80
N ASP A 15 -13.90 10.12 -17.44
CA ASP A 15 -14.00 11.50 -16.92
C ASP A 15 -15.12 11.67 -15.88
N SER A 16 -16.17 10.84 -15.95
CA SER A 16 -17.31 10.90 -15.03
C SER A 16 -17.87 9.52 -14.69
N VAL A 17 -18.37 9.41 -13.46
CA VAL A 17 -19.01 8.20 -12.93
C VAL A 17 -20.48 8.19 -13.36
N GLU A 18 -20.74 7.99 -14.64
CA GLU A 18 -22.08 7.56 -15.07
C GLU A 18 -22.29 6.09 -14.71
N SER A 19 -23.48 5.70 -14.27
CA SER A 19 -23.74 4.36 -13.70
C SER A 19 -23.41 3.20 -14.65
N ALA A 20 -23.59 3.38 -15.97
CA ALA A 20 -23.18 2.39 -16.98
C ALA A 20 -21.65 2.29 -17.10
N ASN A 21 -20.96 3.40 -16.90
CA ASN A 21 -19.50 3.49 -16.96
C ASN A 21 -18.83 2.94 -15.68
N LEU A 22 -19.50 3.04 -14.52
CA LEU A 22 -18.94 2.59 -13.24
C LEU A 22 -18.69 1.08 -13.20
N ILE A 23 -19.62 0.26 -13.68
CA ILE A 23 -19.45 -1.20 -13.69
C ILE A 23 -18.32 -1.59 -14.64
N LEU A 24 -18.26 -0.98 -15.82
CA LEU A 24 -17.19 -1.20 -16.80
C LEU A 24 -15.83 -0.77 -16.25
N MET A 25 -15.78 0.37 -15.58
CA MET A 25 -14.58 0.92 -14.95
C MET A 25 -14.07 0.01 -13.82
N LEU A 26 -14.94 -0.38 -12.88
CA LEU A 26 -14.58 -1.32 -11.82
C LEU A 26 -14.15 -2.67 -12.39
N GLY A 27 -14.86 -3.18 -13.40
CA GLY A 27 -14.50 -4.40 -14.12
C GLY A 27 -13.11 -4.29 -14.76
N THR A 28 -12.79 -3.16 -15.38
CA THR A 28 -11.49 -2.91 -16.01
C THR A 28 -10.37 -2.82 -14.97
N ILE A 29 -10.59 -2.12 -13.84
CA ILE A 29 -9.65 -2.03 -12.71
C ILE A 29 -9.38 -3.43 -12.13
N LEU A 30 -10.43 -4.20 -11.84
CA LEU A 30 -10.32 -5.55 -11.31
C LEU A 30 -9.62 -6.50 -12.29
N PHE A 31 -9.98 -6.42 -13.57
CA PHE A 31 -9.41 -7.27 -14.62
C PHE A 31 -7.92 -7.00 -14.84
N LEU A 32 -7.55 -5.73 -15.01
CA LEU A 32 -6.15 -5.34 -15.22
C LEU A 32 -5.32 -5.60 -13.95
N GLY A 33 -5.87 -5.33 -12.77
CA GLY A 33 -5.24 -5.68 -11.50
C GLY A 33 -4.97 -7.19 -11.40
N ALA A 34 -5.97 -8.03 -11.67
CA ALA A 34 -5.83 -9.48 -11.63
C ALA A 34 -4.79 -10.01 -12.64
N ILE A 35 -4.75 -9.45 -13.85
CA ILE A 35 -3.72 -9.77 -14.85
C ILE A 35 -2.34 -9.34 -14.35
N GLY A 36 -2.21 -8.12 -13.83
CA GLY A 36 -0.97 -7.60 -13.27
C GLY A 36 -0.40 -8.48 -12.17
N GLY A 37 -1.24 -8.85 -11.20
CA GLY A 37 -0.86 -9.76 -10.12
C GLY A 37 -0.37 -11.11 -10.66
N ARG A 38 -1.13 -11.75 -11.56
CA ARG A 38 -0.74 -13.04 -12.15
C ARG A 38 0.53 -12.97 -12.99
N LEU A 39 0.74 -11.88 -13.72
CA LEU A 39 1.94 -11.69 -14.54
C LEU A 39 3.18 -11.56 -13.65
N PHE A 40 3.11 -10.75 -12.60
CA PHE A 40 4.21 -10.57 -11.64
C PHE A 40 4.50 -11.84 -10.85
N GLN A 41 3.46 -12.59 -10.49
CA GLN A 41 3.62 -13.91 -9.88
C GLN A 41 4.37 -14.88 -10.80
N LYS A 42 4.08 -14.90 -12.11
CA LYS A 42 4.80 -15.73 -13.08
C LYS A 42 6.29 -15.36 -13.17
N LEU A 43 6.62 -14.09 -12.92
CA LEU A 43 7.99 -13.59 -12.83
C LEU A 43 8.65 -13.81 -11.45
N ARG A 44 7.98 -14.52 -10.53
CA ARG A 44 8.42 -14.75 -9.13
C ARG A 44 8.53 -13.47 -8.31
N ILE A 45 7.72 -12.46 -8.63
CA ILE A 45 7.59 -11.22 -7.86
C ILE A 45 6.24 -11.26 -7.11
N PRO A 46 6.14 -10.77 -5.86
CA PRO A 46 4.89 -10.66 -5.13
C PRO A 46 3.75 -10.03 -5.94
N GLN A 47 2.55 -10.62 -5.87
CA GLN A 47 1.35 -10.11 -6.56
C GLN A 47 1.05 -8.65 -6.23
N VAL A 48 1.27 -8.23 -4.97
CA VAL A 48 1.01 -6.86 -4.50
C VAL A 48 1.79 -5.82 -5.31
N VAL A 49 3.02 -6.14 -5.72
CA VAL A 49 3.82 -5.26 -6.57
C VAL A 49 3.15 -5.10 -7.94
N GLY A 50 2.63 -6.20 -8.50
CA GLY A 50 1.88 -6.16 -9.76
C GLY A 50 0.62 -5.29 -9.70
N TYR A 51 -0.12 -5.34 -8.59
CA TYR A 51 -1.28 -4.46 -8.38
C TYR A 51 -0.88 -2.99 -8.34
N ILE A 52 0.21 -2.65 -7.64
CA ILE A 52 0.72 -1.26 -7.54
C ILE A 52 1.17 -0.76 -8.91
N VAL A 53 1.95 -1.56 -9.64
CA VAL A 53 2.48 -1.16 -10.97
C VAL A 53 1.34 -0.89 -11.95
N ILE A 54 0.35 -1.80 -12.02
CA ILE A 54 -0.83 -1.59 -12.87
C ILE A 54 -1.63 -0.36 -12.42
N GLY A 55 -1.80 -0.14 -11.11
CA GLY A 55 -2.48 1.03 -10.57
C GLY A 55 -1.80 2.35 -10.96
N ILE A 56 -0.47 2.42 -10.89
CA ILE A 56 0.31 3.59 -11.33
C ILE A 56 0.15 3.80 -12.85
N LEU A 57 0.15 2.72 -13.63
CA LEU A 57 0.06 2.76 -15.08
C LEU A 57 -1.31 3.22 -15.58
N ILE A 58 -2.40 2.77 -14.95
CA ILE A 58 -3.78 3.16 -15.32
C ILE A 58 -4.18 4.50 -14.68
N GLY A 59 -3.64 4.82 -13.50
CA GLY A 59 -3.93 6.05 -12.78
C GLY A 59 -3.38 7.31 -13.46
N GLN A 60 -3.60 8.45 -12.82
CA GLN A 60 -3.23 9.77 -13.34
C GLN A 60 -1.74 9.94 -13.61
N SER A 61 -0.87 9.22 -12.89
CA SER A 61 0.59 9.29 -13.07
C SER A 61 1.09 8.58 -14.33
N GLY A 62 0.29 7.68 -14.91
CA GLY A 62 0.65 6.89 -16.10
C GLY A 62 -0.12 7.32 -17.35
N LEU A 63 -1.05 6.46 -17.78
CA LEU A 63 -1.86 6.62 -18.99
C LEU A 63 -3.09 7.53 -18.82
N GLN A 64 -3.36 8.02 -17.60
CA GLN A 64 -4.49 8.91 -17.30
C GLN A 64 -5.86 8.33 -17.67
N VAL A 65 -6.00 7.00 -17.63
CA VAL A 65 -7.28 6.31 -17.87
C VAL A 65 -8.30 6.65 -16.78
N LEU A 66 -7.83 6.83 -15.53
CA LEU A 66 -8.64 7.24 -14.38
C LEU A 66 -8.32 8.67 -13.97
N ASN A 67 -9.35 9.51 -13.87
CA ASN A 67 -9.24 10.90 -13.42
C ASN A 67 -9.21 11.00 -11.87
N ALA A 68 -8.71 12.11 -11.32
CA ALA A 68 -8.63 12.36 -9.87
C ALA A 68 -10.00 12.26 -9.21
N ASP A 69 -11.02 12.84 -9.87
CA ASP A 69 -12.39 12.90 -9.37
C ASP A 69 -13.02 11.51 -9.24
N VAL A 70 -12.63 10.58 -10.12
CA VAL A 70 -13.04 9.17 -10.03
C VAL A 70 -12.37 8.49 -8.84
N VAL A 71 -11.07 8.71 -8.64
CA VAL A 71 -10.33 8.14 -7.51
C VAL A 71 -10.89 8.64 -6.18
N THR A 72 -11.19 9.94 -6.07
CA THR A 72 -11.80 10.52 -4.86
C THR A 72 -13.19 9.95 -4.62
N THR A 73 -14.01 9.78 -5.67
CA THR A 73 -15.34 9.14 -5.58
C THR A 73 -15.28 7.68 -5.10
N LEU A 74 -14.19 6.95 -5.42
CA LEU A 74 -13.97 5.57 -4.98
C LEU A 74 -13.36 5.46 -3.56
N THR A 75 -12.98 6.57 -2.93
CA THR A 75 -12.41 6.57 -1.55
C THR A 75 -13.27 5.82 -0.52
N PRO A 76 -14.62 5.97 -0.49
CA PRO A 76 -15.45 5.22 0.45
C PRO A 76 -15.33 3.70 0.28
N LEU A 77 -15.20 3.22 -0.95
CA LEU A 77 -15.01 1.80 -1.25
C LEU A 77 -13.65 1.31 -0.74
N SER A 78 -12.59 2.09 -0.94
CA SER A 78 -11.25 1.80 -0.40
C SER A 78 -11.25 1.76 1.14
N ASN A 79 -11.94 2.71 1.78
CA ASN A 79 -12.06 2.75 3.25
C ASN A 79 -12.84 1.54 3.80
N MET A 80 -13.90 1.13 3.10
CA MET A 80 -14.64 -0.09 3.44
C MET A 80 -13.74 -1.33 3.31
N ALA A 81 -12.98 -1.45 2.23
CA ALA A 81 -12.03 -2.55 2.05
C ALA A 81 -10.98 -2.58 3.17
N LEU A 82 -10.38 -1.44 3.52
CA LEU A 82 -9.40 -1.35 4.60
C LEU A 82 -9.99 -1.74 5.96
N THR A 83 -11.24 -1.33 6.22
CA THR A 83 -11.96 -1.68 7.45
C THR A 83 -12.25 -3.18 7.53
N LEU A 84 -12.66 -3.79 6.41
CA LEU A 84 -12.87 -5.24 6.33
C LEU A 84 -11.56 -6.01 6.54
N ILE A 85 -10.45 -5.57 5.93
CA ILE A 85 -9.13 -6.17 6.14
C ILE A 85 -8.72 -6.05 7.62
N GLY A 86 -8.89 -4.88 8.23
CA GLY A 86 -8.61 -4.67 9.65
C GLY A 86 -9.47 -5.57 10.57
N PHE A 87 -10.75 -5.73 10.24
CA PHE A 87 -11.65 -6.62 10.97
C PHE A 87 -11.25 -8.10 10.82
N MET A 88 -10.88 -8.54 9.61
CA MET A 88 -10.41 -9.91 9.37
C MET A 88 -9.14 -10.21 10.16
N ILE A 89 -8.15 -9.32 10.11
CA ILE A 89 -6.90 -9.45 10.88
C ILE A 89 -7.21 -9.50 12.38
N GLY A 90 -8.08 -8.62 12.87
CA GLY A 90 -8.52 -8.60 14.27
C GLY A 90 -9.21 -9.91 14.69
N GLY A 91 -9.98 -10.53 13.80
CA GLY A 91 -10.66 -11.80 14.02
C GLY A 91 -9.73 -13.02 14.09
N GLU A 92 -8.55 -12.97 13.47
CA GLU A 92 -7.55 -14.05 13.51
C GLU A 92 -6.72 -14.07 14.81
N LEU A 93 -6.79 -13.00 15.62
CA LEU A 93 -6.03 -12.86 16.85
C LEU A 93 -6.51 -13.83 17.96
N LYS A 94 -5.66 -14.81 18.31
CA LYS A 94 -5.93 -15.74 19.40
C LYS A 94 -5.63 -15.11 20.76
N LEU A 95 -6.68 -14.88 21.57
CA LEU A 95 -6.59 -14.38 22.95
C LEU A 95 -5.60 -15.16 23.83
N ASN A 96 -5.52 -16.48 23.66
CA ASN A 96 -4.57 -17.31 24.41
C ASN A 96 -3.10 -17.03 24.06
N THR A 97 -2.80 -16.77 22.78
CA THR A 97 -1.45 -16.40 22.32
C THR A 97 -1.07 -15.02 22.85
N ILE A 98 -2.01 -14.06 22.80
CA ILE A 98 -1.81 -12.72 23.37
C ILE A 98 -1.59 -12.78 24.88
N LYS A 99 -2.32 -13.59 25.64
CA LYS A 99 -2.09 -13.71 27.08
C LYS A 99 -0.72 -14.29 27.42
N LYS A 100 -0.22 -15.24 26.62
CA LYS A 100 1.06 -15.93 26.86
C LYS A 100 2.28 -15.09 26.46
N TYR A 101 2.20 -14.38 25.33
CA TYR A 101 3.33 -13.65 24.74
C TYR A 101 3.11 -12.14 24.64
N GLY A 102 1.99 -11.61 25.14
CA GLY A 102 1.55 -10.23 24.92
C GLY A 102 2.56 -9.18 25.39
N LYS A 103 3.22 -9.37 26.53
CA LYS A 103 4.26 -8.43 27.00
C LYS A 103 5.43 -8.33 26.01
N GLN A 104 5.83 -9.46 25.43
CA GLN A 104 6.90 -9.50 24.44
C GLN A 104 6.45 -8.85 23.12
N PHE A 105 5.23 -9.16 22.66
CA PHE A 105 4.66 -8.53 21.46
C PHE A 105 4.52 -7.02 21.59
N VAL A 106 4.03 -6.52 22.72
CA VAL A 106 3.93 -5.07 22.96
C VAL A 106 5.31 -4.42 22.92
N GLY A 107 6.33 -5.04 23.54
CA GLY A 107 7.70 -4.54 23.48
C GLY A 107 8.25 -4.48 22.06
N ILE A 108 8.04 -5.55 21.26
CA ILE A 108 8.47 -5.61 19.86
C ILE A 108 7.74 -4.54 19.03
N LEU A 109 6.41 -4.48 19.10
CA LEU A 109 5.61 -3.52 18.33
C LEU A 109 5.94 -2.07 18.68
N LEU A 110 6.17 -1.76 19.96
CA LEU A 110 6.58 -0.41 20.36
C LEU A 110 7.97 -0.07 19.82
N MET A 111 8.93 -0.98 19.90
CA MET A 111 10.27 -0.75 19.35
C MET A 111 10.25 -0.63 17.83
N GLU A 112 9.50 -1.49 17.13
CA GLU A 112 9.29 -1.46 15.68
C GLU A 112 8.54 -0.21 15.21
N ALA A 113 7.69 0.40 16.05
CA ALA A 113 7.03 1.65 15.70
C ALA A 113 7.93 2.86 15.99
N VAL A 114 8.55 2.92 17.18
CA VAL A 114 9.26 4.10 17.68
C VAL A 114 10.66 4.23 17.07
N ILE A 115 11.41 3.14 16.93
CA ILE A 115 12.79 3.21 16.42
C ILE A 115 12.80 3.68 14.96
N PRO A 116 12.03 3.09 14.02
CA PRO A 116 11.99 3.58 12.65
C PRO A 116 11.49 5.02 12.56
N PHE A 117 10.47 5.38 13.34
CA PHE A 117 9.99 6.76 13.40
C PHE A 117 11.10 7.76 13.74
N ILE A 118 11.83 7.52 14.83
CA ILE A 118 12.92 8.41 15.28
C ILE A 118 14.05 8.42 14.25
N VAL A 119 14.50 7.25 13.82
CA VAL A 119 15.64 7.10 12.90
C VAL A 119 15.35 7.78 11.56
N VAL A 120 14.20 7.51 10.95
CA VAL A 120 13.82 8.10 9.67
C VAL A 120 13.58 9.60 9.82
N THR A 121 12.94 10.06 10.90
CA THR A 121 12.75 11.50 11.14
C THR A 121 14.08 12.24 11.21
N ILE A 122 15.06 11.72 11.97
CA ILE A 122 16.37 12.35 12.12
C ILE A 122 17.14 12.33 10.79
N LEU A 123 17.21 11.17 10.13
CA LEU A 123 17.97 11.00 8.89
C LEU A 123 17.40 11.87 7.76
N VAL A 124 16.09 11.83 7.54
CA VAL A 124 15.43 12.62 6.51
C VAL A 124 15.56 14.11 6.82
N THR A 125 15.39 14.53 8.07
CA THR A 125 15.57 15.94 8.45
C THR A 125 17.01 16.39 8.18
N ALA A 126 18.00 15.61 8.58
CA ALA A 126 19.42 15.94 8.37
C ALA A 126 19.78 16.04 6.88
N ILE A 127 19.35 15.07 6.06
CA ILE A 127 19.57 15.08 4.61
C ILE A 127 18.83 16.26 3.96
N SER A 128 17.59 16.51 4.36
CA SER A 128 16.78 17.60 3.81
C SER A 128 17.35 18.98 4.14
N ILE A 129 17.91 19.18 5.34
CA ILE A 129 18.63 20.40 5.70
C ILE A 129 19.86 20.58 4.82
N ALA A 130 20.62 19.51 4.58
CA ALA A 130 21.82 19.56 3.74
C ALA A 130 21.52 19.91 2.27
N ILE A 131 20.36 19.52 1.75
CA ILE A 131 19.96 19.79 0.36
C ILE A 131 19.23 21.13 0.20
N THR A 132 18.29 21.42 1.10
CA THR A 132 17.31 22.51 0.91
C THR A 132 17.67 23.76 1.71
N GLY A 133 18.46 23.64 2.78
CA GLY A 133 18.80 24.75 3.68
C GLY A 133 17.64 25.32 4.51
N ASN A 134 16.40 24.86 4.29
CA ASN A 134 15.20 25.31 4.99
C ASN A 134 14.87 24.36 6.16
N VAL A 135 15.09 24.84 7.38
CA VAL A 135 14.90 24.07 8.62
C VAL A 135 13.43 23.67 8.86
N PRO A 136 12.43 24.57 8.82
CA PRO A 136 11.04 24.18 9.09
C PRO A 136 10.47 23.17 8.08
N VAL A 137 10.77 23.30 6.79
CA VAL A 137 10.31 22.34 5.77
C VAL A 137 10.95 20.96 5.98
N SER A 138 12.23 20.93 6.36
CA SER A 138 12.97 19.68 6.56
C SER A 138 12.46 18.89 7.77
N ILE A 139 12.10 19.57 8.86
CA ILE A 139 11.50 18.93 10.04
C ILE A 139 10.13 18.36 9.70
N ALA A 140 9.31 19.11 8.94
CA ALA A 140 7.99 18.62 8.51
C ALA A 140 8.12 17.37 7.61
N MET A 141 9.03 17.40 6.64
CA MET A 141 9.30 16.27 5.75
C MET A 141 9.79 15.05 6.54
N GLY A 142 10.74 15.25 7.46
CA GLY A 142 11.26 14.21 8.32
C GLY A 142 10.18 13.58 9.19
N GLY A 143 9.34 14.40 9.84
CA GLY A 143 8.24 13.90 10.67
C GLY A 143 7.20 13.10 9.88
N ILE A 144 6.83 13.56 8.69
CA ILE A 144 5.87 12.85 7.82
C ILE A 144 6.44 11.51 7.35
N LEU A 145 7.66 11.51 6.81
CA LEU A 145 8.29 10.27 6.33
C LEU A 145 8.61 9.31 7.50
N GLY A 146 8.97 9.85 8.67
CA GLY A 146 9.10 9.10 9.90
C GLY A 146 7.80 8.41 10.29
N ALA A 147 6.67 9.13 10.28
CA ALA A 147 5.35 8.57 10.59
C ALA A 147 4.97 7.45 9.62
N ILE A 148 5.19 7.64 8.31
CA ILE A 148 4.92 6.62 7.28
C ILE A 148 5.78 5.37 7.51
N SER A 149 7.04 5.53 7.91
CA SER A 149 7.96 4.40 8.15
C SER A 149 7.56 3.51 9.35
N SER A 150 6.80 4.07 10.29
CA SER A 150 6.32 3.35 11.48
C SER A 150 5.18 2.37 11.15
N ALA A 151 4.48 2.57 10.04
CA ALA A 151 3.37 1.74 9.62
C ALA A 151 3.86 0.40 9.04
N THR A 152 3.98 -0.63 9.88
CA THR A 152 4.31 -2.00 9.46
C THR A 152 3.05 -2.82 9.19
N ALA A 153 2.99 -3.50 8.04
CA ALA A 153 1.84 -4.31 7.63
C ALA A 153 2.21 -5.82 7.58
N PRO A 154 1.88 -6.61 8.62
CA PRO A 154 2.19 -8.05 8.65
C PRO A 154 1.37 -8.85 7.63
N ALA A 155 0.21 -8.35 7.19
CA ALA A 155 -0.64 -9.02 6.21
C ALA A 155 0.05 -9.17 4.84
N ALA A 156 0.76 -8.14 4.39
CA ALA A 156 1.48 -8.21 3.12
C ALA A 156 2.62 -9.24 3.18
N THR A 157 3.30 -9.36 4.32
CA THR A 157 4.38 -10.36 4.48
C THR A 157 3.82 -11.77 4.61
N THR A 158 2.73 -11.99 5.36
CA THR A 158 2.06 -13.31 5.44
C THR A 158 1.52 -13.77 4.08
N ASP A 159 0.96 -12.86 3.30
CA ASP A 159 0.45 -13.16 1.95
C ASP A 159 1.59 -13.58 1.01
N VAL A 160 2.72 -12.86 1.04
CA VAL A 160 3.90 -13.21 0.23
C VAL A 160 4.52 -14.53 0.69
N LEU A 161 4.58 -14.79 2.00
CA LEU A 161 5.07 -16.07 2.53
C LEU A 161 4.18 -17.24 2.11
N ARG A 162 2.86 -17.03 2.06
CA ARG A 162 1.85 -18.02 1.63
C ARG A 162 1.93 -18.24 0.13
N GLU A 163 2.06 -17.16 -0.64
CA GLU A 163 2.21 -17.17 -2.09
C GLU A 163 3.44 -17.98 -2.51
N ASN A 164 4.58 -17.74 -1.84
CA ASN A 164 5.84 -18.44 -2.11
C ASN A 164 5.95 -19.82 -1.45
N ARG A 165 4.90 -20.29 -0.75
CA ARG A 165 4.86 -21.60 -0.05
C ARG A 165 6.07 -21.83 0.87
N THR A 166 6.55 -20.80 1.54
CA THR A 166 7.73 -20.88 2.42
C THR A 166 7.39 -21.58 3.74
N LYS A 167 8.32 -22.37 4.29
CA LYS A 167 8.19 -23.05 5.60
C LYS A 167 9.47 -22.84 6.41
N GLY A 168 9.35 -22.44 7.67
CA GLY A 168 10.49 -22.27 8.57
C GLY A 168 10.10 -21.66 9.93
N PRO A 169 11.02 -21.65 10.90
CA PRO A 169 10.75 -21.17 12.26
C PRO A 169 10.37 -19.68 12.31
N LEU A 170 10.89 -18.85 11.41
CA LEU A 170 10.53 -17.43 11.30
C LEU A 170 9.15 -17.21 10.66
N THR A 171 8.78 -18.07 9.70
CA THR A 171 7.46 -18.05 9.06
C THR A 171 6.34 -18.35 10.07
N THR A 172 6.58 -19.27 11.00
CA THR A 172 5.61 -19.62 12.07
C THR A 172 5.35 -18.45 13.03
N ILE A 173 6.37 -17.62 13.32
CA ILE A 173 6.22 -16.44 14.20
C ILE A 173 5.31 -15.38 13.55
N VAL A 174 5.38 -15.24 12.23
CA VAL A 174 4.58 -14.26 11.47
C VAL A 174 3.12 -14.73 11.30
N TYR A 175 2.86 -16.03 11.27
CA TYR A 175 1.49 -16.59 11.21
C TYR A 175 0.77 -16.70 12.58
N GLY A 176 1.50 -16.61 13.70
CA GLY A 176 0.94 -16.64 15.06
C GLY A 176 0.87 -18.03 15.71
#